data_AF-A0A0D0BR88-F1
#
_entry.id   AF-A0A0D0BR88-F1
#
_cell.length_a   1.000
_cell.length_b   1.000
_cell.length_c   1.000
_cell.angle_alpha   90.00
_cell.angle_beta   90.00
_cell.angle_gamma   90.00
#
_symmetry.space_group_name_H-M   'P 1'
#
loop_
_entity.id
_entity.type
_entity.pdbx_description
1 polymer ?
#
loop_
_entity_poly.entity_id
_entity_poly.type
_entity_poly.pdbx_seq_one_letter_code
_entity_poly.pdbx_strand_id
1 'polypeptide(L)'
;VEGLYAQDSNLYLDEVCIWLAIEHNITIIPSALLCNLKAAGLTQKMLQKLASECNEVHCADFIGDSSESVVVDETSKNECVYAQHYGQAVQRCHAHIHDVFTYGGCYLLYAALTVDGYLSAQAIEGLYDTEEFYISLWRQL
;
A
#
# COMPACT_ATOMS: atom_id res chain seq x y z
N VAL A 1 1.82 5.46 20.49
CA VAL A 1 2.29 5.75 19.10
C VAL A 1 1.24 5.32 18.09
N GLU A 2 0.62 4.14 18.23
CA GLU A 2 -0.44 3.66 17.33
C GLU A 2 -1.66 4.59 17.22
N GLY A 3 -2.12 5.19 18.32
CA GLY A 3 -3.28 6.10 18.28
C GLY A 3 -3.06 7.46 17.58
N LEU A 4 -1.81 7.91 17.41
CA LEU A 4 -1.52 9.21 16.78
C LEU A 4 -1.60 9.13 15.25
N TYR A 5 -1.00 8.09 14.68
CA TYR A 5 -0.99 7.87 13.23
C TYR A 5 -2.36 7.45 12.69
N ALA A 6 -3.26 6.94 13.54
CA ALA A 6 -4.64 6.65 13.18
C ALA A 6 -5.50 7.92 13.00
N GLN A 7 -5.15 9.02 13.68
CA GLN A 7 -5.94 10.25 13.69
C GLN A 7 -5.51 11.24 12.59
N ASP A 8 -4.22 11.29 12.26
CA ASP A 8 -3.70 12.08 11.14
C ASP A 8 -2.45 11.42 10.53
N SER A 9 -2.59 10.85 9.34
CA SER A 9 -1.54 10.06 8.65
C SER A 9 -0.46 10.92 7.98
N ASN A 10 -0.64 12.25 7.96
CA ASN A 10 0.27 13.20 7.33
C ASN A 10 1.25 13.88 8.30
N LEU A 11 1.24 13.49 9.58
CA LEU A 11 2.08 14.15 10.59
C LEU A 11 3.58 13.99 10.29
N TYR A 12 4.29 15.11 10.29
CA TYR A 12 5.74 15.14 10.15
C TYR A 12 6.44 14.69 11.44
N LEU A 13 7.69 14.22 11.34
CA LEU A 13 8.46 13.69 12.48
C LEU A 13 8.62 14.70 13.62
N ASP A 14 8.72 15.99 13.32
CA ASP A 14 8.76 17.08 14.28
C ASP A 14 7.41 17.30 14.99
N GLU A 15 6.30 17.15 14.28
CA GLU A 15 4.95 17.19 14.86
C GLU A 15 4.72 16.00 15.81
N VAL A 16 5.20 14.81 15.45
CA VAL A 16 5.19 13.64 16.35
C VAL A 16 6.04 13.88 17.60
N CYS A 17 7.18 14.58 17.47
CA CYS A 17 8.00 14.96 18.62
C CYS A 17 7.28 15.98 19.52
N ILE A 18 6.57 16.94 18.95
CA ILE A 18 5.75 17.91 19.69
C ILE A 18 4.63 17.19 20.44
N TRP A 19 3.93 16.27 19.78
CA TRP A 19 2.87 15.49 20.41
C TRP A 19 3.40 14.62 21.56
N LEU A 20 4.52 13.93 21.37
CA LEU A 20 5.18 13.14 22.43
C LEU A 20 5.58 14.01 23.63
N ALA A 21 6.00 15.25 23.38
CA ALA A 21 6.34 16.19 24.44
C ALA A 21 5.11 16.70 25.21
N ILE A 22 3.98 16.94 24.51
CA ILE A 22 2.75 17.45 25.13
C ILE A 22 1.99 16.33 25.86
N GLU A 23 1.73 15.21 25.21
CA GLU A 23 0.82 14.17 25.70
C GLU A 23 1.51 13.19 26.65
N HIS A 24 2.79 12.91 26.40
CA HIS A 24 3.55 11.89 27.14
C HIS A 24 4.74 12.44 27.92
N ASN A 25 4.99 13.75 27.86
CA ASN A 25 6.16 14.40 28.49
C ASN A 25 7.49 13.75 28.07
N ILE A 26 7.54 13.22 26.84
CA ILE A 26 8.75 12.61 26.24
C ILE A 26 9.35 13.63 25.27
N THR A 27 10.43 14.28 25.68
CA THR A 27 11.20 15.15 24.77
C THR A 27 12.21 14.31 23.99
N ILE A 28 11.93 14.11 22.70
CA ILE A 28 12.82 13.40 21.78
C ILE A 28 13.12 14.26 20.55
N ILE A 29 14.34 14.16 20.04
CA ILE A 29 14.76 14.87 18.83
C ILE A 29 14.33 14.04 17.61
N PRO A 30 13.88 14.63 16.48
CA PRO A 30 13.39 13.89 15.32
C PRO A 30 14.35 12.82 14.78
N SER A 31 15.67 13.07 14.85
CA SER A 31 16.69 12.11 14.46
C SER A 31 16.74 10.88 15.38
N ALA A 32 16.58 11.08 16.69
CA ALA A 32 16.52 10.00 17.67
C ALA A 32 15.22 9.19 17.53
N LEU A 33 14.10 9.86 17.26
CA LEU A 33 12.83 9.20 16.96
C LEU A 33 12.95 8.31 15.71
N LEU A 34 13.53 8.85 14.62
CA LEU A 34 13.76 8.09 13.39
C LEU A 34 14.68 6.88 13.60
N CYS A 35 15.74 7.01 14.41
CA CYS A 35 16.61 5.90 14.75
C CYS A 35 15.88 4.82 15.55
N ASN A 36 15.03 5.21 16.50
CA ASN A 36 14.24 4.27 17.29
C ASN A 36 13.20 3.52 16.44
N LEU A 37 12.54 4.23 15.52
CA LEU A 37 11.61 3.61 14.57
C LEU A 37 12.32 2.60 13.66
N LYS A 38 13.50 2.96 13.13
CA LYS A 38 14.33 2.04 12.33
C LYS A 38 14.80 0.83 13.15
N ALA A 39 15.19 1.03 14.40
CA ALA A 39 15.60 -0.06 15.29
C ALA A 39 14.44 -1.02 15.60
N ALA A 40 13.20 -0.50 15.65
CA ALA A 40 11.99 -1.30 15.76
C ALA A 40 11.55 -1.94 14.43
N GLY A 41 12.31 -1.76 13.34
CA GLY A 41 11.96 -2.27 12.01
C GLY A 41 10.82 -1.49 11.33
N LEU A 42 10.38 -0.37 11.89
CA LEU A 42 9.29 0.43 11.35
C LEU A 42 9.84 1.44 10.35
N THR A 43 9.52 1.22 9.07
CA THR A 43 9.81 2.19 8.02
C THR A 43 8.65 3.18 7.88
N GLN A 44 8.94 4.39 7.37
CA GLN A 44 7.90 5.39 7.08
C GLN A 44 6.78 4.84 6.20
N LYS A 45 7.12 4.01 5.19
CA LYS A 45 6.13 3.35 4.33
C LYS A 45 5.22 2.39 5.08
N MET A 46 5.77 1.63 6.03
CA MET A 46 4.98 0.72 6.87
C MET A 46 4.03 1.49 7.78
N LEU A 47 4.49 2.60 8.37
CA LEU A 47 3.66 3.45 9.21
C LEU A 47 2.52 4.10 8.42
N GLN A 48 2.80 4.62 7.22
CA GLN A 48 1.78 5.18 6.33
C GLN A 48 0.76 4.13 5.90
N LYS A 49 1.22 2.93 5.55
CA LYS A 49 0.35 1.80 5.19
C LYS A 49 -0.56 1.41 6.35
N LEU A 50 0.00 1.23 7.55
CA LEU A 50 -0.77 0.92 8.75
C LEU A 50 -1.79 2.02 9.07
N ALA A 51 -1.42 3.29 8.95
CA ALA A 51 -2.34 4.40 9.16
C ALA A 51 -3.51 4.40 8.14
N SER A 52 -3.24 4.08 6.87
CA SER A 52 -4.29 3.97 5.86
C SER A 52 -5.20 2.75 6.05
N GLU A 53 -4.66 1.65 6.60
CA GLU A 53 -5.38 0.41 6.84
C GLU A 53 -6.18 0.45 8.16
N CYS A 54 -5.73 1.20 9.17
CA CYS A 54 -6.37 1.35 10.49
C CYS A 54 -7.46 2.44 10.55
N ASN A 55 -8.28 2.62 9.51
CA ASN A 55 -9.49 3.43 9.66
C ASN A 55 -10.55 2.61 10.41
N GLU A 56 -10.66 2.83 11.72
CA GLU A 56 -11.48 2.05 12.66
C GLU A 56 -12.95 1.89 12.24
N VAL A 57 -13.49 2.85 11.46
CA VAL A 57 -14.87 2.80 10.94
C VAL A 57 -15.06 1.66 9.93
N HIS A 58 -14.01 1.23 9.22
CA HIS A 58 -14.08 0.15 8.23
C HIS A 58 -13.71 -1.23 8.79
N CYS A 59 -12.97 -1.31 9.90
CA CYS A 59 -12.52 -2.59 10.47
C CYS A 59 -13.50 -3.23 11.48
N ALA A 60 -14.42 -2.46 12.05
CA ALA A 60 -15.30 -2.96 13.12
C ALA A 60 -16.45 -3.87 12.63
N ASP A 61 -16.81 -3.80 11.34
CA ASP A 61 -18.03 -4.44 10.83
C ASP A 61 -17.83 -5.84 10.25
N PHE A 62 -16.58 -6.30 10.05
CA PHE A 62 -16.32 -7.61 9.46
C PHE A 62 -16.11 -8.69 10.53
N ILE A 63 -17.16 -8.99 11.29
CA ILE A 63 -17.23 -10.15 12.19
C ILE A 63 -18.19 -11.16 11.55
N GLY A 64 -17.68 -11.97 10.61
CA GLY A 64 -18.43 -13.02 9.95
C GLY A 64 -17.55 -14.23 9.66
N ASP A 65 -18.13 -15.43 9.67
CA ASP A 65 -17.43 -16.66 9.28
C ASP A 65 -17.10 -16.60 7.78
N SER A 66 -15.81 -16.59 7.44
CA SER A 66 -15.34 -16.37 6.06
C SER A 66 -15.51 -17.59 5.16
N SER A 67 -15.99 -18.72 5.70
CA SER A 67 -16.14 -19.99 4.96
C SER A 67 -17.15 -19.93 3.82
N GLU A 68 -18.13 -19.01 3.86
CA GLU A 68 -19.12 -18.81 2.79
C GLU A 68 -18.89 -17.52 1.99
N SER A 69 -17.82 -16.78 2.30
CA SER A 69 -17.54 -15.50 1.64
C SER A 69 -16.69 -15.68 0.39
N VAL A 70 -17.08 -14.96 -0.67
CA VAL A 70 -16.26 -14.78 -1.87
C VAL A 70 -15.58 -13.42 -1.75
N VAL A 71 -14.25 -13.41 -1.77
CA VAL A 71 -13.45 -12.19 -1.77
C VAL A 71 -13.11 -11.86 -3.22
N VAL A 72 -13.41 -10.63 -3.63
CA VAL A 72 -13.06 -10.13 -4.96
C VAL A 72 -12.09 -8.98 -4.78
N ASP A 73 -10.97 -9.04 -5.49
CA ASP A 73 -9.98 -7.96 -5.51
C ASP A 73 -9.52 -7.67 -6.94
N GLU A 74 -9.14 -6.42 -7.17
CA GLU A 74 -8.66 -5.89 -8.43
C GLU A 74 -7.22 -5.42 -8.29
N THR A 75 -6.36 -5.87 -9.20
CA THR A 75 -4.97 -5.43 -9.27
C THR A 75 -4.62 -5.00 -10.68
N SER A 76 -4.01 -3.82 -10.82
CA SER A 76 -3.46 -3.38 -12.10
C SER A 76 -2.01 -3.84 -12.21
N LYS A 77 -1.71 -4.59 -13.26
CA LYS A 77 -0.35 -4.93 -13.66
C LYS A 77 0.02 -4.08 -14.85
N ASN A 78 0.87 -3.09 -14.61
CA ASN A 78 1.46 -2.30 -15.67
C ASN A 78 2.75 -2.99 -16.15
N GLU A 79 2.89 -3.26 -17.45
CA GLU A 79 4.16 -3.72 -18.03
C GLU A 79 5.19 -2.60 -18.14
N CYS A 80 4.80 -1.35 -17.83
CA CYS A 80 5.77 -0.30 -17.61
C CYS A 80 6.72 -0.70 -16.48
N VAL A 81 8.01 -0.68 -16.80
CA VAL A 81 9.15 -0.75 -15.87
C VAL A 81 9.67 -2.18 -15.58
N TYR A 82 10.15 -2.84 -16.64
CA TYR A 82 11.35 -3.70 -16.49
C TYR A 82 12.64 -2.87 -16.26
N ALA A 83 12.60 -1.55 -16.49
CA ALA A 83 13.75 -0.66 -16.46
C ALA A 83 14.00 0.07 -15.11
N GLN A 84 13.53 -0.45 -13.97
CA GLN A 84 14.12 -0.08 -12.68
C GLN A 84 15.37 -0.95 -12.45
N HIS A 85 16.35 -0.80 -13.33
CA HIS A 85 17.71 -1.13 -12.95
C HIS A 85 18.08 -0.17 -11.82
N TYR A 86 18.19 -0.66 -10.60
CA TYR A 86 18.79 0.10 -9.51
C TYR A 86 20.23 0.41 -9.92
N GLY A 87 20.43 1.57 -10.53
CA GLY A 87 21.75 2.05 -10.93
C GLY A 87 22.59 2.21 -9.68
N GLN A 88 23.43 1.22 -9.40
CA GLN A 88 24.39 1.32 -8.32
C GLN A 88 25.54 2.19 -8.80
N ALA A 89 25.64 3.39 -8.23
CA ALA A 89 26.80 4.25 -8.38
C ALA A 89 27.51 4.38 -7.03
N VAL A 90 28.83 4.58 -7.07
CA VAL A 90 29.60 4.91 -5.88
C VAL A 90 29.00 6.17 -5.23
N GLN A 91 29.02 6.24 -3.90
CA GLN A 91 28.46 7.37 -3.15
C GLN A 91 29.03 8.69 -3.70
N ARG A 92 28.13 9.62 -4.09
CA ARG A 92 28.39 10.91 -4.80
C ARG A 92 28.63 10.83 -6.32
N CYS A 93 28.47 9.68 -6.96
CA CYS A 93 28.46 9.55 -8.41
C CYS A 93 27.02 9.44 -8.93
N HIS A 94 26.75 10.00 -10.10
CA HIS A 94 25.44 9.88 -10.73
C HIS A 94 25.34 8.52 -11.45
N ALA A 95 24.29 7.77 -11.17
CA ALA A 95 23.98 6.58 -11.95
C ALA A 95 23.41 7.01 -13.30
N HIS A 96 24.21 6.92 -14.36
CA HIS A 96 23.74 7.16 -15.71
C HIS A 96 22.99 5.92 -16.19
N ILE A 97 21.65 5.99 -16.20
CA ILE A 97 20.79 5.02 -16.87
C ILE A 97 20.15 5.75 -18.05
N HIS A 98 20.54 5.36 -19.26
CA HIS A 98 19.84 5.72 -20.48
C HIS A 98 19.08 4.49 -20.95
N ASP A 99 17.81 4.43 -20.60
CA ASP A 99 16.87 3.50 -21.22
C ASP A 99 15.69 4.30 -21.77
N VAL A 100 15.16 3.86 -22.91
CA VAL A 100 14.00 4.49 -23.54
C VAL A 100 12.78 4.01 -22.78
N PHE A 101 12.07 4.92 -22.12
CA PHE A 101 10.78 4.60 -21.50
C PHE A 101 9.78 4.21 -22.60
N THR A 102 9.73 2.93 -22.95
CA THR A 102 8.65 2.38 -23.75
C THR A 102 7.51 2.00 -22.81
N TYR A 103 6.40 2.71 -22.89
CA TYR A 103 5.19 2.33 -22.17
C TYR A 103 4.71 0.98 -22.70
N GLY A 104 4.79 -0.07 -21.87
CA GLY A 104 4.18 -1.36 -22.15
C GLY A 104 2.66 -1.31 -21.95
N GLY A 105 1.97 -2.42 -22.23
CA GLY A 105 0.53 -2.52 -21.98
C GLY A 105 0.21 -2.45 -20.48
N CYS A 106 -0.94 -1.86 -20.14
CA CYS A 106 -1.52 -1.99 -18.81
C CYS A 106 -2.54 -3.12 -18.82
N TYR A 107 -2.46 -4.03 -17.87
CA TYR A 107 -3.45 -5.06 -17.66
C TYR A 107 -4.18 -4.82 -16.35
N LEU A 108 -5.49 -4.97 -16.38
CA LEU A 108 -6.31 -5.11 -15.19
C LEU A 108 -6.53 -6.59 -14.93
N LEU A 109 -6.22 -7.01 -13.72
CA LEU A 109 -6.43 -8.37 -13.24
C LEU A 109 -7.50 -8.29 -12.15
N TYR A 110 -8.50 -9.17 -12.23
CA TYR A 110 -9.39 -9.39 -11.09
C TYR A 110 -9.43 -10.87 -10.78
N ALA A 111 -9.58 -11.17 -9.49
CA ALA A 111 -9.69 -12.52 -8.99
C ALA A 111 -10.81 -12.59 -7.95
N ALA A 112 -11.68 -13.58 -8.11
CA ALA A 112 -12.64 -14.01 -7.11
C ALA A 112 -12.09 -15.25 -6.41
N LEU A 113 -12.00 -15.20 -5.08
CA LEU A 113 -11.36 -16.18 -4.23
C LEU A 113 -12.32 -16.65 -3.13
N THR A 114 -12.23 -17.93 -2.81
CA THR A 114 -12.84 -18.56 -1.63
C THR A 114 -11.76 -19.22 -0.80
N VAL A 115 -12.14 -19.75 0.37
CA VAL A 115 -11.25 -20.59 1.20
C VAL A 115 -10.72 -21.82 0.45
N ASP A 116 -11.46 -22.30 -0.57
CA ASP A 116 -11.10 -23.46 -1.38
C ASP A 116 -10.25 -23.11 -2.62
N GLY A 117 -10.04 -21.81 -2.89
CA GLY A 117 -9.19 -21.33 -3.98
C GLY A 117 -9.89 -20.34 -4.92
N TYR A 118 -9.32 -20.19 -6.13
CA TYR A 118 -9.82 -19.26 -7.16
C TYR A 118 -11.14 -19.77 -7.76
N LEU A 119 -12.18 -18.96 -7.69
CA LEU A 119 -13.43 -19.17 -8.43
C LEU A 119 -13.30 -18.67 -9.86
N SER A 120 -12.73 -17.49 -10.04
CA SER A 120 -12.42 -16.92 -11.35
C SER A 120 -11.22 -15.99 -11.28
N ALA A 121 -10.47 -15.90 -12.37
CA ALA A 121 -9.43 -14.91 -12.57
C ALA A 121 -9.37 -14.53 -14.05
N GLN A 122 -9.34 -13.23 -14.35
CA GLN A 122 -9.20 -12.75 -15.71
C GLN A 122 -8.17 -11.61 -15.77
N ALA A 123 -7.41 -11.61 -16.86
CA ALA A 123 -6.56 -10.49 -17.26
C ALA A 123 -7.19 -9.80 -18.46
N ILE A 124 -7.37 -8.50 -18.38
CA ILE A 124 -7.90 -7.67 -19.45
C ILE A 124 -6.88 -6.58 -19.76
N GLU A 125 -6.61 -6.35 -21.04
CA GLU A 125 -5.73 -5.27 -21.47
C GLU A 125 -6.49 -3.94 -21.49
N GLY A 126 -5.92 -2.90 -20.87
CA GLY A 126 -6.50 -1.56 -20.77
C GLY A 126 -7.10 -1.23 -19.40
N LEU A 127 -7.90 -0.15 -19.37
CA LEU A 127 -8.66 0.29 -18.21
C LEU A 127 -10.14 -0.06 -18.42
N TYR A 128 -10.81 -0.45 -17.34
CA TYR A 128 -12.25 -0.65 -17.30
C TYR A 128 -12.95 0.60 -16.75
N ASP A 129 -14.20 0.81 -17.14
CA ASP A 129 -15.11 1.63 -16.35
C ASP A 129 -15.82 0.77 -15.28
N THR A 130 -16.39 1.43 -14.28
CA THR A 130 -17.04 0.75 -13.16
C THR A 130 -18.21 -0.15 -13.61
N GLU A 131 -18.88 0.16 -14.72
CA GLU A 131 -20.08 -0.57 -15.18
C GLU A 131 -19.71 -1.89 -15.88
N GLU A 132 -18.73 -1.84 -16.79
CA GLU A 132 -18.18 -3.02 -17.46
C GLU A 132 -17.67 -4.03 -16.43
N PHE A 133 -17.09 -3.56 -15.31
CA PHE A 133 -16.55 -4.41 -14.24
C PHE A 133 -17.65 -5.25 -13.59
N TYR A 134 -18.76 -4.61 -13.19
CA TYR A 134 -19.89 -5.32 -12.59
C TYR A 134 -20.50 -6.32 -13.57
N ILE A 135 -20.64 -5.97 -14.84
CA ILE A 135 -21.20 -6.87 -15.87
C ILE A 135 -20.31 -8.10 -16.06
N SER A 136 -18.99 -7.94 -16.06
CA SER A 136 -18.04 -9.04 -16.18
C SER A 136 -18.06 -9.96 -14.96
N LEU A 137 -18.12 -9.39 -13.75
CA LEU A 137 -18.18 -10.13 -12.49
C LEU A 137 -19.45 -10.97 -12.38
N TRP A 138 -20.63 -10.39 -12.68
CA TRP A 138 -21.92 -11.09 -12.64
C TRP A 138 -22.06 -12.21 -13.67
N ARG A 139 -21.23 -12.21 -14.73
CA ARG A 139 -21.22 -13.30 -15.71
C ARG A 139 -20.44 -14.54 -15.25
N GLN A 140 -19.63 -14.41 -14.20
CA GLN A 140 -18.66 -15.44 -13.79
C GLN A 140 -18.91 -16.00 -12.40
N LEU A 141 -19.76 -15.35 -11.61
CA LEU A 141 -20.37 -15.88 -10.38
C LEU A 141 -21.72 -16.53 -10.72
#